data_AF-A0A1M6KRB8-F1
#
_entry.id   AF-A0A1M6KRB8-F1
#
_cell.length_a   1.000
_cell.length_b   1.000
_cell.length_c   1.000
_cell.angle_alpha   90.00
_cell.angle_beta   90.00
_cell.angle_gamma   90.00
#
_symmetry.space_group_name_H-M   'P 1'
#
loop_
_entity.id
_entity.type
_entity.pdbx_description
1 polymer ?
#
loop_
_entity_poly.entity_id
_entity_poly.type
_entity_poly.pdbx_seq_one_letter_code
_entity_poly.pdbx_strand_id
1 'polypeptide(L)'
;MNVLLVGGGRGGAGILELCRKVPEVDIVGVVDVKTDAVAIQLAKQMGIRTFNDVRDALKSSAVDAVLNITGNEEVNRLIEENKQEHVKVVDDFATKMLYHLVKSQALMQEELQSKVEVLSHSVNEAKKHINNTHEVIGFINKVSQQTNLLGLNAAIEAARAGEQGRGFAVVAQEVRKLAEDSVEATKKINSILGNIESSMQTIITGIEQTAAVAEKHSSNELIVGLKVR
;
A
#
# COMPACT_ATOMS: atom_id res chain seq x y z
N MET A 1 1.57 17.13 -24.31
CA MET A 1 1.89 16.36 -25.52
C MET A 1 0.59 15.85 -26.08
N ASN A 2 0.27 16.28 -27.28
CA ASN A 2 -0.98 15.95 -27.94
C ASN A 2 -0.82 14.66 -28.74
N VAL A 3 -1.62 13.66 -28.41
CA VAL A 3 -1.45 12.30 -28.92
C VAL A 3 -2.70 11.88 -29.69
N LEU A 4 -2.47 11.33 -30.87
CA LEU A 4 -3.48 10.66 -31.66
C LEU A 4 -3.36 9.14 -31.45
N LEU A 5 -4.44 8.50 -30.99
CA LEU A 5 -4.49 7.05 -30.82
C LEU A 5 -5.09 6.40 -32.07
N VAL A 6 -4.35 5.50 -32.72
CA VAL A 6 -4.80 4.81 -33.94
C VAL A 6 -5.01 3.33 -33.64
N GLY A 7 -6.29 2.94 -33.59
CA GLY A 7 -6.79 1.62 -33.24
C GLY A 7 -7.80 1.70 -32.09
N GLY A 8 -8.99 1.17 -32.31
CA GLY A 8 -10.17 1.29 -31.45
C GLY A 8 -10.53 0.02 -30.67
N GLY A 9 -9.73 -1.04 -30.80
CA GLY A 9 -9.95 -2.30 -30.09
C GLY A 9 -9.76 -2.18 -28.57
N ARG A 10 -9.80 -3.34 -27.88
CA ARG A 10 -9.62 -3.39 -26.41
C ARG A 10 -8.28 -2.83 -25.94
N GLY A 11 -7.21 -3.05 -26.70
CA GLY A 11 -5.90 -2.46 -26.42
C GLY A 11 -5.92 -0.93 -26.44
N GLY A 12 -6.65 -0.35 -27.41
CA GLY A 12 -6.84 1.10 -27.51
C GLY A 12 -7.64 1.68 -26.37
N ALA A 13 -8.71 1.00 -25.97
CA ALA A 13 -9.48 1.42 -24.80
C ALA A 13 -8.60 1.43 -23.54
N GLY A 14 -7.79 0.39 -23.35
CA GLY A 14 -6.85 0.32 -22.23
C GLY A 14 -5.82 1.45 -22.23
N ILE A 15 -5.21 1.76 -23.38
CA ILE A 15 -4.24 2.87 -23.48
C ILE A 15 -4.92 4.22 -23.25
N LEU A 16 -6.13 4.40 -23.78
CA LEU A 16 -6.93 5.60 -23.57
C LEU A 16 -7.20 5.87 -22.08
N GLU A 17 -7.57 4.84 -21.31
CA GLU A 17 -7.75 4.93 -19.85
C GLU A 17 -6.45 5.25 -19.12
N LEU A 18 -5.32 4.68 -19.57
CA LEU A 18 -4.02 4.94 -18.97
C LEU A 18 -3.55 6.38 -19.20
N CYS A 19 -3.64 6.87 -20.44
CA CYS A 19 -3.26 8.23 -20.79
C CYS A 19 -4.09 9.28 -20.02
N ARG A 20 -5.34 8.96 -19.67
CA ARG A 20 -6.20 9.83 -18.84
C ARG A 20 -5.61 10.14 -17.47
N LYS A 21 -4.80 9.25 -16.91
CA LYS A 21 -4.14 9.42 -15.61
C LYS A 21 -2.85 10.24 -15.68
N VAL A 22 -2.42 10.64 -16.89
CA VAL A 22 -1.16 11.36 -17.14
C VAL A 22 -1.47 12.78 -17.67
N PRO A 23 -1.44 13.83 -16.83
CA PRO A 23 -1.79 15.21 -17.17
C PRO A 23 -1.00 15.79 -18.35
N GLU A 24 0.22 15.30 -18.56
CA GLU A 24 1.12 15.75 -19.62
C GLU A 24 0.72 15.20 -21.01
N VAL A 25 -0.19 14.21 -21.05
CA VAL A 25 -0.67 13.57 -22.28
C VAL A 25 -2.12 13.99 -22.55
N ASP A 26 -2.34 14.69 -23.64
CA ASP A 26 -3.67 15.05 -24.12
C ASP A 26 -4.04 14.15 -25.31
N ILE A 27 -5.05 13.31 -25.16
CA ILE A 27 -5.56 12.51 -26.28
C ILE A 27 -6.48 13.38 -27.12
N VAL A 28 -5.94 13.91 -28.21
CA VAL A 28 -6.66 14.84 -29.10
C VAL A 28 -7.59 14.13 -30.08
N GLY A 29 -7.45 12.81 -30.22
CA GLY A 29 -8.36 11.98 -31.00
C GLY A 29 -8.09 10.48 -30.95
N VAL A 30 -9.13 9.70 -31.27
CA VAL A 30 -9.05 8.24 -31.45
C VAL A 30 -9.53 7.86 -32.85
N VAL A 31 -8.75 7.05 -33.56
CA VAL A 31 -9.03 6.64 -34.95
C VAL A 31 -9.30 5.14 -35.01
N ASP A 32 -10.42 4.75 -35.61
CA ASP A 32 -10.65 3.36 -36.03
C ASP A 32 -11.67 3.34 -37.17
N VAL A 33 -11.48 2.45 -38.15
CA VAL A 33 -12.43 2.24 -39.25
C VAL A 33 -13.81 1.79 -38.75
N LYS A 34 -13.86 1.10 -37.59
CA LYS A 34 -15.06 0.64 -36.90
C LYS A 34 -15.54 1.67 -35.89
N THR A 35 -16.64 2.35 -36.22
CA THR A 35 -17.23 3.40 -35.38
C THR A 35 -17.87 2.87 -34.07
N ASP A 36 -18.07 1.56 -33.97
CA ASP A 36 -18.58 0.81 -32.83
C ASP A 36 -17.46 0.17 -31.97
N ALA A 37 -16.19 0.38 -32.33
CA ALA A 37 -15.06 -0.15 -31.57
C ALA A 37 -15.01 0.39 -30.13
N VAL A 38 -14.51 -0.43 -29.20
CA VAL A 38 -14.56 -0.17 -27.75
C VAL A 38 -13.92 1.17 -27.38
N ALA A 39 -12.72 1.47 -27.90
CA ALA A 39 -12.03 2.72 -27.60
C ALA A 39 -12.73 3.93 -28.24
N ILE A 40 -13.42 3.76 -29.37
CA ILE A 40 -14.21 4.82 -30.02
C ILE A 40 -15.42 5.18 -29.15
N GLN A 41 -16.11 4.19 -28.62
CA GLN A 41 -17.23 4.40 -27.70
C GLN A 41 -16.77 5.07 -26.41
N LEU A 42 -15.65 4.60 -25.84
CA LEU A 42 -15.05 5.20 -24.65
C LEU A 42 -14.60 6.66 -24.90
N ALA A 43 -13.94 6.93 -26.02
CA ALA A 43 -13.53 8.28 -26.42
C ALA A 43 -14.73 9.24 -26.51
N LYS A 44 -15.84 8.80 -27.12
CA LYS A 44 -17.08 9.59 -27.19
C LYS A 44 -17.64 9.90 -25.80
N GLN A 45 -17.67 8.92 -24.90
CA GLN A 45 -18.11 9.13 -23.50
C GLN A 45 -17.23 10.14 -22.77
N MET A 46 -15.95 10.20 -23.12
CA MET A 46 -14.97 11.13 -22.55
C MET A 46 -14.94 12.50 -23.24
N GLY A 47 -15.74 12.71 -24.28
CA GLY A 47 -15.74 13.95 -25.07
C GLY A 47 -14.52 14.11 -26.00
N ILE A 48 -13.79 13.03 -26.24
CA ILE A 48 -12.62 13.01 -27.13
C ILE A 48 -13.09 12.82 -28.57
N ARG A 49 -12.45 13.54 -29.51
CA ARG A 49 -12.79 13.46 -30.94
C ARG A 49 -12.50 12.05 -31.48
N THR A 50 -13.36 11.55 -32.36
CA THR A 50 -13.19 10.24 -32.98
C THR A 50 -13.20 10.36 -34.50
N PHE A 51 -12.33 9.60 -35.17
CA PHE A 51 -12.17 9.61 -36.62
C PHE A 51 -12.31 8.19 -37.17
N ASN A 52 -12.87 8.08 -38.37
CA ASN A 52 -12.94 6.83 -39.13
C ASN A 52 -11.80 6.69 -40.15
N ASP A 53 -11.04 7.77 -40.38
CA ASP A 53 -9.91 7.82 -41.30
C ASP A 53 -8.71 8.51 -40.62
N VAL A 54 -7.55 7.87 -40.69
CA VAL A 54 -6.31 8.39 -40.11
C VAL A 54 -5.84 9.68 -40.78
N ARG A 55 -6.13 9.84 -42.08
CA ARG A 55 -5.74 11.03 -42.84
C ARG A 55 -6.46 12.27 -42.33
N ASP A 56 -7.73 12.13 -42.00
CA ASP A 56 -8.51 13.25 -41.47
C ASP A 56 -8.10 13.63 -40.06
N ALA A 57 -7.69 12.63 -39.26
CA ALA A 57 -7.13 12.87 -37.95
C ALA A 57 -5.77 13.58 -37.98
N LEU A 58 -4.90 13.24 -38.95
CA LEU A 58 -3.55 13.82 -39.10
C LEU A 58 -3.53 15.24 -39.68
N LYS A 59 -4.61 15.68 -40.36
CA LYS A 59 -4.74 17.07 -40.83
C LYS A 59 -4.85 18.09 -39.69
N SER A 60 -5.13 17.63 -38.46
CA SER A 60 -5.15 18.48 -37.27
C SER A 60 -3.72 18.89 -36.89
N SER A 61 -3.41 20.19 -36.92
CA SER A 61 -2.08 20.76 -36.61
C SER A 61 -1.66 20.64 -35.14
N ALA A 62 -2.50 20.07 -34.29
CA ALA A 62 -2.27 19.94 -32.87
C ALA A 62 -1.82 18.52 -32.46
N VAL A 63 -1.23 17.71 -33.36
CA VAL A 63 -0.78 16.34 -33.02
C VAL A 63 0.74 16.34 -32.89
N ASP A 64 1.28 15.95 -31.73
CA ASP A 64 2.72 15.79 -31.51
C ASP A 64 3.18 14.35 -31.78
N ALA A 65 2.35 13.37 -31.42
CA ALA A 65 2.67 11.95 -31.55
C ALA A 65 1.45 11.09 -31.95
N VAL A 66 1.72 10.00 -32.65
CA VAL A 66 0.73 8.97 -33.03
C VAL A 66 1.08 7.66 -32.33
N LEU A 67 0.16 7.15 -31.52
CA LEU A 67 0.24 5.81 -30.94
C LEU A 67 -0.50 4.84 -31.86
N ASN A 68 0.23 4.11 -32.70
CA ASN A 68 -0.36 3.13 -33.60
C ASN A 68 -0.42 1.76 -32.90
N ILE A 69 -1.62 1.22 -32.72
CA ILE A 69 -1.86 -0.08 -32.07
C ILE A 69 -2.67 -1.05 -32.92
N THR A 70 -2.72 -0.77 -34.22
CA THR A 70 -3.42 -1.63 -35.18
C THR A 70 -2.63 -2.88 -35.53
N GLY A 71 -1.29 -2.83 -35.38
CA GLY A 71 -0.37 -3.86 -35.87
C GLY A 71 -0.40 -4.03 -37.40
N ASN A 72 -1.02 -3.10 -38.14
CA ASN A 72 -1.18 -3.18 -39.58
C ASN A 72 -0.13 -2.30 -40.29
N GLU A 73 0.70 -2.93 -41.13
CA GLU A 73 1.75 -2.24 -41.90
C GLU A 73 1.19 -1.20 -42.87
N GLU A 74 0.01 -1.45 -43.45
CA GLU A 74 -0.66 -0.48 -44.35
C GLU A 74 -1.09 0.77 -43.57
N VAL A 75 -1.61 0.60 -42.35
CA VAL A 75 -1.96 1.74 -41.49
C VAL A 75 -0.70 2.50 -41.09
N ASN A 76 0.38 1.80 -40.77
CA ASN A 76 1.66 2.44 -40.46
C ASN A 76 2.19 3.25 -41.66
N ARG A 77 2.13 2.68 -42.87
CA ARG A 77 2.51 3.36 -44.11
C ARG A 77 1.65 4.60 -44.36
N LEU A 78 0.33 4.49 -44.19
CA LEU A 78 -0.58 5.63 -44.32
C LEU A 78 -0.27 6.74 -43.32
N ILE A 79 0.09 6.40 -42.08
CA ILE A 79 0.52 7.38 -41.08
C ILE A 79 1.82 8.05 -41.56
N GLU A 80 2.84 7.29 -41.95
CA GLU A 80 4.13 7.83 -42.40
C GLU A 80 4.02 8.74 -43.63
N GLU A 81 3.15 8.39 -44.60
CA GLU A 81 2.93 9.19 -45.81
C GLU A 81 2.15 10.48 -45.56
N ASN A 82 1.30 10.52 -44.52
CA ASN A 82 0.39 11.66 -44.27
C ASN A 82 0.75 12.47 -43.02
N LYS A 83 1.70 12.01 -42.20
CA LYS A 83 2.12 12.73 -41.01
C LYS A 83 2.91 13.98 -41.36
N GLN A 84 2.79 15.00 -40.52
CA GLN A 84 3.65 16.18 -40.61
C GLN A 84 5.06 15.84 -40.10
N GLU A 85 6.08 16.59 -40.52
CA GLU A 85 7.48 16.29 -40.23
C GLU A 85 7.79 16.18 -38.72
N HIS A 86 7.13 17.00 -37.90
CA HIS A 86 7.30 17.01 -36.44
C HIS A 86 6.58 15.86 -35.72
N VAL A 87 5.61 15.21 -36.36
CA VAL A 87 4.81 14.14 -35.75
C VAL A 87 5.66 12.88 -35.62
N LYS A 88 5.76 12.35 -34.40
CA LYS A 88 6.44 11.09 -34.10
C LYS A 88 5.45 9.93 -34.08
N VAL A 89 5.80 8.82 -34.71
CA VAL A 89 4.99 7.60 -34.72
C VAL A 89 5.60 6.61 -33.74
N VAL A 90 4.77 6.09 -32.84
CA VAL A 90 5.11 4.98 -31.95
C VAL A 90 4.38 3.75 -32.48
N ASP A 91 5.14 2.72 -32.79
CA ASP A 91 4.61 1.48 -33.34
C ASP A 91 3.81 0.66 -32.31
N ASP A 92 3.17 -0.41 -32.81
CA ASP A 92 2.33 -1.30 -32.02
C ASP A 92 3.10 -2.04 -30.92
N PHE A 93 4.35 -2.42 -31.18
CA PHE A 93 5.15 -3.18 -30.22
C PHE A 93 5.53 -2.29 -29.03
N ALA A 94 6.07 -1.10 -29.30
CA ALA A 94 6.42 -0.12 -28.27
C ALA A 94 5.18 0.30 -27.47
N THR A 95 4.05 0.52 -28.15
CA THR A 95 2.81 0.92 -27.48
C THR A 95 2.24 -0.19 -26.59
N LYS A 96 2.28 -1.47 -27.03
CA LYS A 96 1.89 -2.62 -26.20
C LYS A 96 2.81 -2.79 -24.99
N MET A 97 4.12 -2.62 -25.17
CA MET A 97 5.09 -2.65 -24.07
C MET A 97 4.78 -1.57 -23.03
N LEU A 98 4.52 -0.33 -23.46
CA LEU A 98 4.09 0.76 -22.57
C LEU A 98 2.81 0.42 -21.82
N TYR A 99 1.80 -0.12 -22.53
CA TYR A 99 0.55 -0.56 -21.90
C TYR A 99 0.80 -1.60 -20.81
N HIS A 100 1.60 -2.63 -21.09
CA HIS A 100 1.89 -3.69 -20.12
C HIS A 100 2.68 -3.17 -18.91
N LEU A 101 3.64 -2.27 -19.11
CA LEU A 101 4.42 -1.66 -18.03
C LEU A 101 3.54 -0.82 -17.10
N VAL A 102 2.74 0.08 -17.66
CA VAL A 102 1.86 0.95 -16.87
C VAL A 102 0.77 0.13 -16.18
N LYS A 103 0.19 -0.87 -16.86
CA LYS A 103 -0.78 -1.79 -16.25
C LYS A 103 -0.18 -2.57 -15.09
N SER A 104 1.03 -3.11 -15.27
CA SER A 104 1.75 -3.83 -14.20
C SER A 104 1.99 -2.92 -12.99
N GLN A 105 2.39 -1.66 -13.24
CA GLN A 105 2.56 -0.67 -12.17
C GLN A 105 1.26 -0.38 -11.42
N ALA A 106 0.13 -0.24 -12.11
CA ALA A 106 -1.17 -0.03 -11.47
C ALA A 106 -1.59 -1.23 -10.60
N LEU A 107 -1.39 -2.47 -11.09
CA LEU A 107 -1.69 -3.68 -10.31
C LEU A 107 -0.80 -3.78 -9.06
N MET A 108 0.49 -3.45 -9.18
CA MET A 108 1.39 -3.42 -8.03
C MET A 108 0.98 -2.36 -7.00
N GLN A 109 0.44 -1.21 -7.44
CA GLN A 109 -0.08 -0.18 -6.52
C GLN A 109 -1.31 -0.65 -5.76
N GLU A 110 -2.27 -1.28 -6.43
CA GLU A 110 -3.46 -1.85 -5.78
C GLU A 110 -3.08 -2.93 -4.76
N GLU A 111 -2.14 -3.81 -5.13
CA GLU A 111 -1.63 -4.83 -4.20
C GLU A 111 -0.92 -4.18 -3.00
N LEU A 112 -0.06 -3.18 -3.24
CA LEU A 112 0.65 -2.47 -2.18
C LEU A 112 -0.33 -1.80 -1.19
N GLN A 113 -1.35 -1.12 -1.71
CA GLN A 113 -2.38 -0.48 -0.88
C GLN A 113 -3.10 -1.50 0.01
N SER A 114 -3.50 -2.64 -0.57
CA SER A 114 -4.13 -3.72 0.20
C SER A 114 -3.20 -4.26 1.29
N LYS A 115 -1.91 -4.43 1.01
CA LYS A 115 -0.92 -4.89 2.01
C LYS A 115 -0.72 -3.88 3.13
N VAL A 116 -0.67 -2.58 2.81
CA VAL A 116 -0.58 -1.49 3.79
C VAL A 116 -1.76 -1.53 4.76
N GLU A 117 -2.98 -1.72 4.25
CA GLU A 117 -4.20 -1.81 5.07
C GLU A 117 -4.17 -3.04 6.00
N VAL A 118 -3.80 -4.21 5.48
CA VAL A 118 -3.70 -5.45 6.27
C VAL A 118 -2.64 -5.32 7.37
N LEU A 119 -1.49 -4.72 7.06
CA LEU A 119 -0.43 -4.48 8.05
C LEU A 119 -0.90 -3.50 9.12
N SER A 120 -1.55 -2.39 8.72
CA SER A 120 -2.11 -1.40 9.65
C SER A 120 -3.11 -2.03 10.62
N HIS A 121 -4.00 -2.88 10.10
CA HIS A 121 -4.97 -3.60 10.93
C HIS A 121 -4.28 -4.57 11.91
N SER A 122 -3.33 -5.36 11.40
CA SER A 122 -2.57 -6.33 12.22
C SER A 122 -1.81 -5.65 13.35
N VAL A 123 -1.25 -4.47 13.09
CA VAL A 123 -0.54 -3.66 14.09
C VAL A 123 -1.48 -3.13 15.18
N ASN A 124 -2.67 -2.68 14.79
CA ASN A 124 -3.68 -2.22 15.75
C ASN A 124 -4.17 -3.36 16.65
N GLU A 125 -4.39 -4.57 16.09
CA GLU A 125 -4.75 -5.74 16.90
C GLU A 125 -3.62 -6.15 17.84
N ALA A 126 -2.36 -6.14 17.39
CA ALA A 126 -1.21 -6.39 18.26
C ALA A 126 -1.14 -5.40 19.43
N LYS A 127 -1.40 -4.10 19.18
CA LYS A 127 -1.47 -3.08 20.23
C LYS A 127 -2.57 -3.38 21.25
N LYS A 128 -3.73 -3.85 20.80
CA LYS A 128 -4.84 -4.27 21.68
C LYS A 128 -4.45 -5.47 22.54
N HIS A 129 -3.77 -6.47 21.97
CA HIS A 129 -3.27 -7.62 22.73
C HIS A 129 -2.24 -7.23 23.80
N ILE A 130 -1.35 -6.28 23.50
CA ILE A 130 -0.41 -5.75 24.48
C ILE A 130 -1.16 -5.06 25.64
N ASN A 131 -2.14 -4.21 25.34
CA ASN A 131 -2.95 -3.55 26.36
C ASN A 131 -3.66 -4.56 27.28
N ASN A 132 -4.27 -5.61 26.72
CA ASN A 132 -4.88 -6.67 27.50
C ASN A 132 -3.86 -7.41 28.37
N THR A 133 -2.63 -7.58 27.87
CA THR A 133 -1.56 -8.23 28.63
C THR A 133 -1.11 -7.36 29.80
N HIS A 134 -1.05 -6.03 29.63
CA HIS A 134 -0.81 -5.10 30.75
C HIS A 134 -1.86 -5.22 31.85
N GLU A 135 -3.14 -5.39 31.50
CA GLU A 135 -4.22 -5.61 32.49
C GLU A 135 -3.99 -6.90 33.30
N VAL A 136 -3.64 -7.99 32.61
CA VAL A 136 -3.32 -9.28 33.25
C VAL A 136 -2.12 -9.14 34.18
N ILE A 137 -1.05 -8.47 33.74
CA ILE A 137 0.13 -8.22 34.57
C ILE A 137 -0.22 -7.36 35.79
N GLY A 138 -1.08 -6.36 35.62
CA GLY A 138 -1.61 -5.55 36.72
C GLY A 138 -2.36 -6.39 37.73
N PHE A 139 -3.18 -7.33 37.27
CA PHE A 139 -3.88 -8.28 38.14
C PHE A 139 -2.91 -9.21 38.89
N ILE A 140 -1.92 -9.79 38.20
CA ILE A 140 -0.91 -10.65 38.83
C ILE A 140 -0.15 -9.88 39.91
N ASN A 141 0.27 -8.65 39.64
CA ASN A 141 0.94 -7.80 40.63
C ASN A 141 0.09 -7.56 41.88
N LYS A 142 -1.22 -7.29 41.71
CA LYS A 142 -2.16 -7.15 42.84
C LYS A 142 -2.25 -8.44 43.66
N VAL A 143 -2.38 -9.59 42.99
CA VAL A 143 -2.44 -10.91 43.65
C VAL A 143 -1.14 -11.18 44.40
N SER A 144 0.02 -10.97 43.78
CA SER A 144 1.32 -11.17 44.43
C SER A 144 1.50 -10.26 45.65
N GLN A 145 1.09 -9.00 45.58
CA GLN A 145 1.12 -8.10 46.74
C GLN A 145 0.21 -8.57 47.88
N GLN A 146 -1.00 -9.02 47.57
CA GLN A 146 -1.92 -9.60 48.56
C GLN A 146 -1.37 -10.88 49.17
N THR A 147 -0.80 -11.77 48.37
CA THR A 147 -0.17 -13.02 48.82
C THR A 147 1.04 -12.73 49.71
N ASN A 148 1.86 -11.73 49.39
CA ASN A 148 2.97 -11.33 50.25
C ASN A 148 2.48 -10.82 51.61
N LEU A 149 1.40 -10.03 51.63
CA LEU A 149 0.80 -9.53 52.87
C LEU A 149 0.15 -10.65 53.69
N LEU A 150 -0.49 -11.62 53.05
CA LEU A 150 -1.01 -12.83 53.71
C LEU A 150 0.13 -13.66 54.32
N GLY A 151 1.22 -13.86 53.57
CA GLY A 151 2.41 -14.56 54.07
C GLY A 151 3.07 -13.82 55.24
N LEU A 152 3.09 -12.47 55.21
CA LEU A 152 3.57 -11.66 56.34
C LEU A 152 2.71 -11.86 57.59
N ASN A 153 1.38 -11.80 57.46
CA ASN A 153 0.47 -12.03 58.58
C ASN A 153 0.63 -13.44 59.15
N ALA A 154 0.78 -14.46 58.29
CA ALA A 154 1.04 -15.84 58.71
C ALA A 154 2.38 -15.99 59.45
N ALA A 155 3.44 -15.30 58.99
CA ALA A 155 4.73 -15.30 59.66
C ALA A 155 4.66 -14.65 61.06
N ILE A 156 3.89 -13.57 61.21
CA ILE A 156 3.67 -12.91 62.51
C ILE A 156 2.94 -13.86 63.47
N GLU A 157 1.87 -14.52 63.02
CA GLU A 157 1.11 -15.43 63.88
C GLU A 157 1.91 -16.70 64.23
N ALA A 158 2.72 -17.20 63.29
CA ALA A 158 3.65 -18.29 63.54
C ALA A 158 4.70 -17.93 64.60
N ALA A 159 5.25 -16.72 64.56
CA ALA A 159 6.16 -16.22 65.59
C ALA A 159 5.46 -16.10 66.96
N ARG A 160 4.19 -15.68 66.96
CA ARG A 160 3.38 -15.55 68.18
C ARG A 160 3.07 -16.91 68.85
N ALA A 161 2.90 -17.96 68.06
CA ALA A 161 2.72 -19.33 68.54
C ALA A 161 4.01 -19.98 69.10
N GLY A 162 5.16 -19.30 69.01
CA GLY A 162 6.44 -19.77 69.55
C GLY A 162 6.91 -21.07 68.90
N GLU A 163 7.31 -22.05 69.71
CA GLU A 163 7.83 -23.35 69.22
C GLU A 163 6.80 -24.11 68.36
N GLN A 164 5.51 -23.99 68.67
CA GLN A 164 4.44 -24.68 67.90
C GLN A 164 4.25 -24.09 66.50
N GLY A 165 4.70 -22.85 66.27
CA GLY A 165 4.58 -22.15 64.99
C GLY A 165 5.77 -22.34 64.05
N ARG A 166 6.85 -23.02 64.46
CA ARG A 166 8.09 -23.11 63.66
C ARG A 166 7.88 -23.66 62.25
N GLY A 167 7.08 -24.72 62.08
CA GLY A 167 6.76 -25.28 60.76
C GLY A 167 5.98 -24.30 59.88
N PHE A 168 5.01 -23.59 60.46
CA PHE A 168 4.22 -22.57 59.77
C PHE A 168 5.06 -21.35 59.37
N ALA A 169 6.06 -20.97 60.18
CA ALA A 169 6.96 -19.86 59.86
C ALA A 169 7.76 -20.12 58.58
N VAL A 170 8.25 -21.35 58.39
CA VAL A 170 8.99 -21.75 57.17
C VAL A 170 8.08 -21.65 55.94
N VAL A 171 6.85 -22.16 56.03
CA VAL A 171 5.88 -22.09 54.93
C VAL A 171 5.52 -20.63 54.62
N ALA A 172 5.27 -19.81 55.63
CA ALA A 172 4.95 -18.40 55.45
C ALA A 172 6.08 -17.63 54.75
N GLN A 173 7.34 -17.94 55.07
CA GLN A 173 8.50 -17.33 54.41
C GLN A 173 8.63 -17.76 52.94
N GLU A 174 8.38 -19.02 52.62
CA GLU A 174 8.38 -19.49 51.24
C GLU A 174 7.26 -18.85 50.40
N VAL A 175 6.05 -18.70 50.98
CA VAL A 175 4.93 -18.00 50.33
C VAL A 175 5.28 -16.55 50.01
N ARG A 176 5.94 -15.83 50.94
CA ARG A 176 6.40 -14.46 50.70
C ARG A 176 7.43 -14.40 49.58
N LYS A 177 8.40 -15.30 49.60
CA LYS A 177 9.44 -15.38 48.55
C LYS A 177 8.82 -15.61 47.17
N LEU A 178 7.89 -16.56 47.05
CA LEU A 178 7.16 -16.82 45.79
C LEU A 178 6.38 -15.59 45.30
N ALA A 179 5.79 -14.83 46.23
CA ALA A 179 5.09 -13.59 45.90
C ALA A 179 6.05 -12.50 45.41
N GLU A 180 7.20 -12.34 46.04
CA GLU A 180 8.26 -11.40 45.63
C GLU A 180 8.84 -11.78 44.26
N ASP A 181 9.15 -13.06 44.05
CA ASP A 181 9.62 -13.60 42.76
C ASP A 181 8.60 -13.36 41.63
N SER A 182 7.30 -13.47 41.94
CA SER A 182 6.22 -13.17 40.99
C SER A 182 6.18 -11.69 40.58
N VAL A 183 6.43 -10.77 41.52
CA VAL A 183 6.55 -9.34 41.22
C VAL A 183 7.78 -9.06 40.36
N GLU A 184 8.91 -9.74 40.60
CA GLU A 184 10.08 -9.60 39.75
C GLU A 184 9.84 -10.13 38.32
N ALA A 185 9.18 -11.28 38.20
CA ALA A 185 8.84 -11.88 36.91
C ALA A 185 7.94 -10.94 36.08
N THR A 186 6.89 -10.38 36.70
CA THR A 186 6.00 -9.43 36.02
C THR A 186 6.70 -8.15 35.59
N LYS A 187 7.68 -7.64 36.36
CA LYS A 187 8.52 -6.51 35.93
C LYS A 187 9.32 -6.82 34.67
N LYS A 188 9.90 -8.03 34.57
CA LYS A 188 10.62 -8.48 33.37
C LYS A 188 9.69 -8.55 32.16
N ILE A 189 8.47 -9.08 32.34
CA ILE A 189 7.45 -9.14 31.28
C ILE A 189 7.08 -7.71 30.82
N ASN A 190 6.85 -6.77 31.73
CA ASN A 190 6.56 -5.37 31.38
C ASN A 190 7.69 -4.74 30.55
N SER A 191 8.95 -5.01 30.88
CA SER A 191 10.09 -4.54 30.09
C SER A 191 10.09 -5.12 28.67
N ILE A 192 9.75 -6.40 28.52
CA ILE A 192 9.63 -7.04 27.20
C ILE A 192 8.48 -6.43 26.40
N LEU A 193 7.33 -6.20 27.03
CA LEU A 193 6.18 -5.55 26.38
C LEU A 193 6.53 -4.15 25.90
N GLY A 194 7.26 -3.35 26.68
CA GLY A 194 7.72 -2.02 26.26
C GLY A 194 8.63 -2.08 25.02
N ASN A 195 9.50 -3.08 24.92
CA ASN A 195 10.33 -3.28 23.72
C ASN A 195 9.48 -3.66 22.50
N ILE A 196 8.44 -4.47 22.69
CA ILE A 196 7.49 -4.83 21.64
C ILE A 196 6.73 -3.57 21.20
N GLU A 197 6.21 -2.75 22.12
CA GLU A 197 5.53 -1.48 21.79
C GLU A 197 6.43 -0.55 20.96
N SER A 198 7.70 -0.41 21.33
CA SER A 198 8.66 0.39 20.56
C SER A 198 8.88 -0.17 19.14
N SER A 199 8.94 -1.49 19.02
CA SER A 199 9.07 -2.16 17.72
C SER A 199 7.82 -1.95 16.87
N MET A 200 6.63 -2.05 17.48
CA MET A 200 5.36 -1.75 16.83
C MET A 200 5.30 -0.31 16.34
N GLN A 201 5.75 0.67 17.14
CA GLN A 201 5.77 2.07 16.72
C GLN A 201 6.69 2.28 15.50
N THR A 202 7.81 1.56 15.43
CA THR A 202 8.70 1.58 14.26
C THR A 202 7.99 1.03 13.02
N ILE A 203 7.23 -0.06 13.18
CA ILE A 203 6.43 -0.65 12.09
C ILE A 203 5.35 0.33 11.63
N ILE A 204 4.64 1.00 12.55
CA ILE A 204 3.62 2.02 12.20
C ILE A 204 4.24 3.12 11.33
N THR A 205 5.35 3.70 11.77
CA THR A 205 6.06 4.73 11.00
C THR A 205 6.48 4.21 9.62
N GLY A 206 6.95 2.96 9.53
CA GLY A 206 7.32 2.35 8.24
C GLY A 206 6.11 2.13 7.32
N ILE A 207 4.96 1.77 7.88
CA ILE A 207 3.69 1.64 7.14
C ILE A 207 3.23 3.00 6.64
N GLU A 208 3.26 4.05 7.48
CA GLU A 208 2.88 5.42 7.09
C GLU A 208 3.78 5.96 5.98
N GLN A 209 5.09 5.71 6.07
CA GLN A 209 6.03 6.06 5.00
C GLN A 209 5.74 5.29 3.70
N THR A 210 5.44 4.00 3.80
CA THR A 210 5.09 3.16 2.64
C THR A 210 3.79 3.63 1.98
N ALA A 211 2.79 3.99 2.79
CA ALA A 211 1.53 4.55 2.33
C ALA A 211 1.75 5.89 1.62
N ALA A 212 2.55 6.79 2.20
CA ALA A 212 2.89 8.08 1.60
C ALA A 212 3.63 7.91 0.25
N VAL A 213 4.54 6.94 0.15
CA VAL A 213 5.20 6.60 -1.13
C VAL A 213 4.18 6.07 -2.13
N ALA A 214 3.29 5.15 -1.73
CA ALA A 214 2.23 4.63 -2.60
C ALA A 214 1.31 5.76 -3.13
N GLU A 215 0.91 6.69 -2.26
CA GLU A 215 0.12 7.88 -2.62
C GLU A 215 0.89 8.84 -3.53
N LYS A 216 2.18 9.06 -3.29
CA LYS A 216 3.04 9.89 -4.16
C LYS A 216 3.20 9.29 -5.56
N HIS A 217 3.31 7.97 -5.64
CA HIS A 217 3.33 7.24 -6.92
C HIS A 217 1.97 7.25 -7.63
N SER A 218 0.86 7.46 -6.91
CA SER A 218 -0.47 7.69 -7.48
C SER A 218 -0.66 9.16 -7.91
N SER A 219 -0.08 10.09 -7.15
CA SER A 219 -0.12 11.55 -7.36
C SER A 219 1.09 12.04 -8.16
N ASN A 220 1.31 11.50 -9.36
CA ASN A 220 2.13 12.05 -10.47
C ASN A 220 3.45 12.82 -10.20
N GLU A 221 4.15 12.62 -9.07
CA GLU A 221 5.47 13.23 -8.85
C GLU A 221 6.63 12.30 -9.26
N LEU A 222 6.57 11.74 -10.47
CA LEU A 222 7.66 10.92 -11.02
C LEU A 222 8.34 11.51 -12.25
N ILE A 223 7.92 12.68 -12.75
CA ILE A 223 8.51 13.27 -13.96
C ILE A 223 9.11 14.65 -13.68
N VAL A 224 10.10 14.71 -12.78
CA VAL A 224 11.08 15.83 -12.78
C VAL A 224 12.37 15.43 -13.51
N GLY A 225 12.57 14.12 -13.78
CA GLY A 225 13.83 13.59 -14.31
C GLY A 225 13.91 13.33 -15.83
N LEU A 226 12.78 13.16 -16.53
CA LEU A 226 12.78 12.89 -17.98
C LEU A 226 12.76 14.20 -18.79
N LYS A 227 13.77 15.05 -18.60
CA LYS A 227 14.25 15.87 -19.73
C LYS A 227 15.00 14.93 -20.65
N VAL A 228 14.27 14.18 -21.46
CA VAL A 228 14.83 13.50 -22.64
C VAL A 228 15.36 14.64 -23.52
N ARG A 229 16.68 14.78 -23.54
CA ARG A 229 17.39 15.72 -24.42
C ARG A 229 17.25 15.29 -25.87
#